data_AF-A0AAW2TT69-F1
#
_entry.id   AF-A0AAW2TT69-F1
#
_cell.length_a   1.000
_cell.length_b   1.000
_cell.length_c   1.000
_cell.angle_alpha   90.00
_cell.angle_beta   90.00
_cell.angle_gamma   90.00
#
_symmetry.space_group_name_H-M   'P 1'
#
loop_
_entity.id
_entity.type
_entity.pdbx_description
1 polymer ?
#
loop_
_entity_poly.entity_id
_entity_poly.type
_entity_poly.pdbx_seq_one_letter_code
_entity_poly.pdbx_strand_id
1 'polypeptide(L)'
;MGRSILSHFFVLSNTYPRSISSLPCGVHLSKCLSRTGAVQQQRRVRRGENFRCLCSVAVSEPSTSATSSSSVKKRIVSGVQPTGSIHLGNYLGAIKNWIDLQNTYETLFFIVDLHAITLPYDTQQLSKATKDTAALYLACGVDSSKASVFVQSHVRAHVELMWLLSSATPIGWLNRMIQFKEKSRKAGDENVGVALLTYPVLMASDILLYQTRYAEIMSDTGYLDNILAEGASKATAIADVTLSNVYQAMGFLRR
;
A
#
# COMPACT_ATOMS: atom_id res chain seq x y z
N MET A 1 -1.76 23.52 -34.61
CA MET A 1 -3.06 22.88 -34.88
C MET A 1 -3.49 22.20 -33.60
N GLY A 2 -4.41 22.85 -32.88
CA GLY A 2 -4.88 22.39 -31.57
C GLY A 2 -6.29 21.84 -31.64
N ARG A 3 -6.70 21.24 -30.51
CA ARG A 3 -8.04 20.79 -30.11
C ARG A 3 -8.46 19.40 -30.59
N SER A 4 -8.33 18.42 -29.69
CA SER A 4 -9.46 17.69 -29.09
C SER A 4 -8.93 16.75 -28.00
N ILE A 5 -9.78 16.29 -27.08
CA ILE A 5 -9.50 15.46 -25.89
C ILE A 5 -9.20 16.27 -24.60
N LEU A 6 -10.07 17.24 -24.30
CA LEU A 6 -10.31 17.72 -22.93
C LEU A 6 -11.79 18.09 -22.79
N SER A 7 -12.67 17.10 -22.91
CA SER A 7 -14.11 17.33 -22.72
C SER A 7 -14.83 16.12 -22.12
N HIS A 8 -14.37 15.63 -20.98
CA HIS A 8 -15.19 14.84 -20.04
C HIS A 8 -14.61 14.92 -18.63
N PHE A 9 -14.39 16.13 -18.11
CA PHE A 9 -14.06 16.34 -16.69
C PHE A 9 -14.46 17.77 -16.33
N PHE A 10 -15.75 18.01 -16.07
CA PHE A 10 -16.29 19.12 -15.30
C PHE A 10 -17.82 19.07 -15.43
N VAL A 11 -18.51 18.54 -14.41
CA VAL A 11 -19.79 19.00 -13.84
C VAL A 11 -20.10 18.02 -12.72
N LEU A 12 -19.98 18.47 -11.46
CA LEU A 12 -20.86 18.14 -10.32
C LEU A 12 -20.19 18.68 -9.03
N SER A 13 -20.24 20.00 -8.89
CA SER A 13 -20.17 20.67 -7.59
C SER A 13 -21.25 21.74 -7.57
N ASN A 14 -21.95 21.85 -6.45
CA ASN A 14 -23.09 22.73 -6.13
C ASN A 14 -24.46 22.31 -6.67
N THR A 15 -25.17 21.51 -5.89
CA THR A 15 -26.56 21.79 -5.47
C THR A 15 -26.87 20.98 -4.20
N TYR A 16 -26.60 21.56 -3.03
CA TYR A 16 -27.24 21.15 -1.78
C TYR A 16 -28.56 21.93 -1.67
N PRO A 17 -29.74 21.29 -1.67
CA PRO A 17 -30.95 21.98 -1.29
C PRO A 17 -30.99 22.10 0.24
N ARG A 18 -30.88 23.33 0.75
CA ARG A 18 -31.29 23.67 2.12
C ARG A 18 -32.80 23.49 2.22
N SER A 19 -33.23 22.46 2.95
CA SER A 19 -34.61 22.35 3.41
C SER A 19 -34.76 23.16 4.70
N ILE A 20 -35.41 24.32 4.61
CA ILE A 20 -36.03 25.01 5.74
C ILE A 20 -37.49 25.19 5.34
N SER A 21 -38.36 24.37 5.92
CA SER A 21 -39.81 24.62 5.97
C SER A 21 -40.12 25.33 7.28
N SER A 22 -40.67 26.53 7.16
CA SER A 22 -41.21 27.34 8.26
C SER A 22 -42.72 27.43 8.13
N LEU A 23 -43.46 27.20 9.22
CA LEU A 23 -44.79 27.74 9.52
C LEU A 23 -45.04 27.65 11.04
N PRO A 24 -45.88 28.50 11.67
CA PRO A 24 -45.84 29.96 11.71
C PRO A 24 -46.11 30.53 13.14
N CYS A 25 -46.26 31.86 13.25
CA CYS A 25 -46.91 32.61 14.35
C CYS A 25 -46.12 32.75 15.67
N GLY A 26 -45.85 33.93 16.22
CA GLY A 26 -46.13 35.31 15.84
C GLY A 26 -45.43 36.22 16.86
N VAL A 27 -44.87 37.35 16.41
CA VAL A 27 -44.45 38.42 17.32
C VAL A 27 -45.13 39.70 16.89
N HIS A 28 -45.89 40.22 17.83
CA HIS A 28 -46.65 41.46 17.78
C HIS A 28 -45.70 42.65 17.78
N LEU A 29 -45.97 43.62 16.90
CA LEU A 29 -45.62 45.06 16.97
C LEU A 29 -44.12 45.41 17.11
N SER A 30 -43.53 46.37 16.39
CA SER A 30 -44.08 47.50 15.65
C SER A 30 -42.95 48.24 14.92
N LYS A 31 -43.34 48.86 13.81
CA LYS A 31 -42.88 50.16 13.29
C LYS A 31 -41.48 50.32 12.67
N CYS A 32 -41.60 50.92 11.49
CA CYS A 32 -40.71 51.89 10.85
C CYS A 32 -39.46 51.36 10.15
N LEU A 33 -39.67 51.08 8.87
CA LEU A 33 -38.86 51.61 7.79
C LEU A 33 -38.18 52.94 8.17
N SER A 34 -36.91 53.10 7.86
CA SER A 34 -36.56 53.79 6.61
C SER A 34 -35.06 53.95 6.39
N ARG A 35 -34.74 53.90 5.09
CA ARG A 35 -33.77 54.73 4.36
C ARG A 35 -32.28 54.55 4.64
N THR A 36 -31.57 53.94 3.67
CA THR A 36 -30.87 54.57 2.53
C THR A 36 -29.62 55.33 2.93
N GLY A 37 -28.51 55.02 2.24
CA GLY A 37 -27.47 56.00 1.97
C GLY A 37 -26.08 55.47 2.24
N ALA A 38 -25.35 55.27 1.15
CA ALA A 38 -23.91 55.04 1.10
C ALA A 38 -23.13 56.08 1.92
N VAL A 39 -21.92 55.72 2.34
CA VAL A 39 -20.67 56.34 1.83
C VAL A 39 -19.47 55.67 2.49
N GLN A 40 -18.52 55.35 1.62
CA GLN A 40 -17.25 54.71 1.86
C GLN A 40 -16.26 55.74 2.42
N GLN A 41 -15.60 55.48 3.55
CA GLN A 41 -14.34 56.15 3.86
C GLN A 41 -13.44 55.30 4.77
N GLN A 42 -12.36 54.79 4.17
CA GLN A 42 -11.22 54.22 4.89
C GLN A 42 -10.42 55.36 5.54
N ARG A 43 -10.10 55.23 6.84
CA ARG A 43 -8.73 55.40 7.38
C ARG A 43 -8.66 55.21 8.91
N ARG A 44 -8.22 54.00 9.26
CA ARG A 44 -7.20 53.62 10.26
C ARG A 44 -6.95 54.48 11.53
N VAL A 45 -7.01 53.75 12.64
CA VAL A 45 -6.29 53.84 13.94
C VAL A 45 -6.96 54.65 15.06
N ARG A 46 -7.47 53.94 16.08
CA ARG A 46 -7.05 54.08 17.49
C ARG A 46 -7.55 52.92 18.36
N ARG A 47 -6.67 52.53 19.29
CA ARG A 47 -6.82 51.51 20.35
C ARG A 47 -8.00 51.81 21.27
N GLY A 48 -8.64 50.77 21.79
CA GLY A 48 -9.46 50.86 23.01
C GLY A 48 -10.48 49.73 23.17
N GLU A 49 -10.08 48.73 23.95
CA GLU A 49 -10.91 47.95 24.88
C GLU A 49 -11.80 46.77 24.39
N ASN A 50 -11.42 45.60 24.94
CA ASN A 50 -12.26 44.49 25.41
C ASN A 50 -13.00 43.61 24.39
N PHE A 51 -12.24 42.69 23.78
CA PHE A 51 -12.73 41.34 23.54
C PHE A 51 -11.74 40.33 24.16
N ARG A 52 -12.11 39.78 25.32
CA ARG A 52 -11.46 38.61 25.92
C ARG A 52 -11.74 37.39 25.04
N CYS A 53 -10.74 36.94 24.29
CA CYS A 53 -10.76 35.61 23.70
C CYS A 53 -10.24 34.61 24.75
N LEU A 54 -11.16 33.79 25.29
CA LEU A 54 -10.87 32.65 26.14
C LEU A 54 -10.51 31.46 25.24
N CYS A 55 -9.24 31.33 24.89
CA CYS A 55 -8.66 30.10 24.35
C CYS A 55 -7.23 29.94 24.88
N SER A 56 -7.10 29.67 26.18
CA SER A 56 -5.89 29.05 26.73
C SER A 56 -6.04 27.53 26.58
N VAL A 57 -5.59 26.98 25.45
CA VAL A 57 -5.30 25.54 25.38
C VAL A 57 -3.97 25.36 26.09
N ALA A 58 -4.02 24.98 27.36
CA ALA A 58 -2.87 24.53 28.10
C ALA A 58 -2.36 23.24 27.44
N VAL A 59 -1.19 23.31 26.82
CA VAL A 59 -0.47 22.12 26.37
C VAL A 59 0.16 21.50 27.61
N SER A 60 -0.50 20.50 28.20
CA SER A 60 0.12 19.63 29.18
C SER A 60 1.14 18.74 28.47
N GLU A 61 2.41 18.88 28.85
CA GLU A 61 3.50 18.02 28.40
C GLU A 61 3.18 16.55 28.73
N PRO A 62 3.41 15.59 27.81
CA PRO A 62 3.21 14.19 28.12
C PRO A 62 4.32 13.74 29.08
N SER A 63 3.91 13.22 30.23
CA SER A 63 4.79 12.55 31.19
C SER A 63 5.50 11.39 30.51
N THR A 64 6.82 11.49 30.38
CA THR A 64 7.68 10.43 29.85
C THR A 64 7.70 9.25 30.82
N SER A 65 6.72 8.35 30.70
CA SER A 65 6.84 7.00 31.28
C SER A 65 7.90 6.27 30.47
N ALA A 66 9.02 5.95 31.12
CA ALA A 66 10.11 5.18 30.55
C ALA A 66 9.56 3.89 29.92
N THR A 67 9.46 3.87 28.60
CA THR A 67 9.04 2.69 27.86
C THR A 67 10.25 1.77 27.78
N SER A 68 10.11 0.58 28.34
CA SER A 68 11.07 -0.51 28.23
C SER A 68 11.54 -0.66 26.79
N SER A 69 12.85 -0.67 26.58
CA SER A 69 13.48 -0.89 25.28
C SER A 69 13.13 -2.29 24.76
N SER A 70 12.02 -2.41 24.03
CA SER A 70 11.75 -3.59 23.23
C SER A 70 12.79 -3.63 22.11
N SER A 71 13.63 -4.66 22.07
CA SER A 71 14.52 -4.88 20.93
C SER A 71 13.67 -4.92 19.66
N VAL A 72 14.01 -4.08 18.67
CA VAL A 72 13.26 -3.99 17.43
C VAL A 72 13.36 -5.34 16.72
N LYS A 73 12.26 -6.11 16.73
CA LYS A 73 12.21 -7.38 16.01
C LYS A 73 12.43 -7.10 14.53
N LYS A 74 13.25 -7.94 13.89
CA LYS A 74 13.42 -7.89 12.43
C LYS A 74 12.05 -8.13 11.78
N ARG A 75 11.81 -7.47 10.64
CA ARG A 75 10.52 -7.49 9.95
C ARG A 75 10.56 -8.38 8.71
N ILE A 76 9.48 -9.13 8.52
CA ILE A 76 9.24 -9.94 7.32
C ILE A 76 7.98 -9.42 6.66
N VAL A 77 8.07 -9.14 5.37
CA VAL A 77 6.99 -8.57 4.56
C VAL A 77 6.71 -9.57 3.44
N SER A 78 5.47 -10.05 3.34
CA SER A 78 5.07 -11.02 2.33
C SER A 78 3.73 -10.64 1.70
N GLY A 79 3.75 -10.42 0.39
CA GLY A 79 2.56 -10.14 -0.42
C GLY A 79 2.09 -11.40 -1.14
N VAL A 80 0.79 -11.67 -1.10
CA VAL A 80 0.17 -12.80 -1.82
C VAL A 80 -0.91 -12.35 -2.78
N GLN A 81 -0.86 -12.85 -4.01
CA GLN A 81 -1.88 -12.51 -5.00
C GLN A 81 -3.20 -13.20 -4.65
N PRO A 82 -4.34 -12.49 -4.70
CA PRO A 82 -5.65 -13.06 -4.44
C PRO A 82 -6.06 -13.99 -5.59
N THR A 83 -5.70 -15.27 -5.49
CA THR A 83 -6.15 -16.32 -6.43
C THR A 83 -7.33 -17.10 -5.89
N GLY A 84 -7.62 -17.03 -4.58
CA GLY A 84 -8.67 -17.81 -3.91
C GLY A 84 -8.38 -19.32 -3.81
N SER A 85 -7.35 -19.82 -4.48
CA SER A 85 -6.94 -21.23 -4.47
C SER A 85 -5.47 -21.36 -4.07
N ILE A 86 -5.21 -21.60 -2.78
CA ILE A 86 -3.89 -22.01 -2.29
C ILE A 86 -3.88 -23.54 -2.26
N HIS A 87 -3.00 -24.14 -3.04
CA HIS A 87 -2.83 -25.59 -3.05
C HIS A 87 -1.75 -26.03 -2.05
N LEU A 88 -1.65 -27.34 -1.82
CA LEU A 88 -0.71 -27.93 -0.86
C LEU A 88 0.75 -27.49 -1.09
N GLY A 89 1.14 -27.30 -2.37
CA GLY A 89 2.46 -26.76 -2.73
C GLY A 89 2.76 -25.38 -2.10
N ASN A 90 1.82 -24.44 -2.10
CA ASN A 90 2.01 -23.13 -1.46
C ASN A 90 2.13 -23.28 0.06
N TYR A 91 1.33 -24.18 0.65
CA TYR A 91 1.37 -24.41 2.09
C TYR A 91 2.72 -24.96 2.54
N LEU A 92 3.17 -26.05 1.92
CA LEU A 92 4.44 -26.70 2.25
C LEU A 92 5.66 -25.86 1.83
N GLY A 93 5.55 -25.13 0.73
CA GLY A 93 6.66 -24.35 0.17
C GLY A 93 6.92 -23.03 0.88
N ALA A 94 5.89 -22.41 1.47
CA ALA A 94 6.03 -21.07 2.06
C ALA A 94 5.27 -20.92 3.38
N ILE A 95 3.96 -21.19 3.40
CA ILE A 95 3.08 -20.84 4.53
C ILE A 95 3.50 -21.55 5.82
N LYS A 96 3.88 -22.84 5.74
CA LYS A 96 4.34 -23.60 6.91
C LYS A 96 5.54 -22.93 7.59
N ASN A 97 6.54 -22.52 6.80
CA ASN A 97 7.74 -21.85 7.34
C ASN A 97 7.39 -20.49 7.93
N TRP A 98 6.46 -19.77 7.30
CA TRP A 98 5.99 -18.49 7.79
C TRP A 98 5.27 -18.57 9.14
N ILE A 99 4.59 -19.68 9.42
CA ILE A 99 3.94 -19.90 10.72
C ILE A 99 4.96 -19.88 11.85
N ASP A 100 6.09 -20.57 11.68
CA ASP A 100 7.14 -20.63 12.68
C ASP A 100 7.82 -19.26 12.89
N LEU A 101 7.98 -18.49 11.81
CA LEU A 101 8.65 -17.19 11.83
C LEU A 101 7.88 -16.10 12.60
N GLN A 102 6.55 -16.24 12.75
CA GLN A 102 5.73 -15.28 13.51
C GLN A 102 6.16 -15.11 14.97
N ASN A 103 6.84 -16.12 15.55
CA ASN A 103 7.30 -16.03 16.94
C ASN A 103 8.58 -15.18 17.07
N THR A 104 9.42 -15.20 16.04
CA THR A 104 10.77 -14.60 16.05
C THR A 104 10.81 -13.23 15.36
N TYR A 105 9.98 -13.01 14.35
CA TYR A 105 9.96 -11.81 13.51
C TYR A 105 8.64 -11.08 13.59
N GLU A 106 8.68 -9.75 13.45
CA GLU A 106 7.47 -8.99 13.16
C GLU A 106 7.05 -9.31 11.73
N THR A 107 5.89 -9.94 11.57
CA THR A 107 5.49 -10.51 10.29
C THR A 107 4.26 -9.80 9.72
N LEU A 108 4.36 -9.36 8.47
CA LEU A 108 3.30 -8.69 7.74
C LEU A 108 2.93 -9.52 6.52
N PHE A 109 1.69 -10.00 6.50
CA PHE A 109 1.07 -10.64 5.35
C PHE A 109 0.04 -9.72 4.76
N PHE A 110 0.09 -9.51 3.45
CA PHE A 110 -0.92 -8.70 2.81
C PHE A 110 -1.35 -9.30 1.47
N ILE A 111 -2.64 -9.16 1.21
CA ILE A 111 -3.23 -9.60 -0.05
C ILE A 111 -3.06 -8.47 -1.06
N VAL A 112 -2.33 -8.73 -2.15
CA VAL A 112 -1.97 -7.74 -3.17
C VAL A 112 -3.04 -7.57 -4.24
N ASP A 113 -4.18 -7.00 -3.84
CA ASP A 113 -5.31 -6.75 -4.73
C ASP A 113 -5.03 -5.67 -5.79
N LEU A 114 -4.21 -4.65 -5.48
CA LEU A 114 -3.81 -3.64 -6.46
C LEU A 114 -2.88 -4.22 -7.56
N HIS A 115 -2.09 -5.25 -7.25
CA HIS A 115 -1.34 -5.97 -8.29
C HIS A 115 -2.25 -6.82 -9.17
N ALA A 116 -3.35 -7.34 -8.62
CA ALA A 116 -4.29 -8.17 -9.37
C ALA A 116 -5.05 -7.40 -10.47
N ILE A 117 -5.30 -6.10 -10.26
CA ILE A 117 -6.01 -5.24 -11.23
C ILE A 117 -5.13 -4.74 -12.39
N THR A 118 -3.84 -5.11 -12.43
CA THR A 118 -2.92 -4.72 -13.51
C THR A 118 -3.18 -5.46 -14.83
N LEU A 119 -3.99 -6.53 -14.77
CA LEU A 119 -4.46 -7.33 -15.89
C LEU A 119 -6.00 -7.44 -15.83
N PRO A 120 -6.67 -7.92 -16.89
CA PRO A 120 -8.12 -8.12 -16.86
C PRO A 120 -8.56 -8.97 -15.66
N TYR A 121 -9.58 -8.49 -14.95
CA TYR A 121 -10.09 -9.11 -13.72
C TYR A 121 -11.61 -8.97 -13.65
N ASP A 122 -12.26 -9.88 -12.94
CA ASP A 122 -13.66 -9.73 -12.53
C ASP A 122 -13.73 -9.20 -11.09
N THR A 123 -14.55 -8.17 -10.88
CA THR A 123 -14.65 -7.46 -9.59
C THR A 123 -15.19 -8.36 -8.48
N GLN A 124 -16.20 -9.19 -8.78
CA GLN A 124 -16.82 -10.06 -7.78
C GLN A 124 -15.88 -11.20 -7.41
N GLN A 125 -15.23 -11.81 -8.41
CA GLN A 125 -14.22 -12.83 -8.20
C GLN A 125 -13.02 -12.31 -7.42
N LEU A 126 -12.52 -11.11 -7.72
CA LEU A 126 -11.40 -10.51 -6.99
C LEU A 126 -11.75 -10.28 -5.52
N SER A 127 -12.95 -9.73 -5.24
CA SER A 127 -13.42 -9.52 -3.88
C SER A 127 -13.54 -10.85 -3.11
N LYS A 128 -14.11 -11.87 -3.75
CA LYS A 128 -14.22 -13.21 -3.18
C LYS A 128 -12.84 -13.83 -2.94
N ALA A 129 -11.96 -13.82 -3.93
CA ALA A 129 -10.61 -14.37 -3.85
C ALA A 129 -9.78 -13.69 -2.75
N THR A 130 -9.93 -12.37 -2.57
CA THR A 130 -9.26 -11.63 -1.50
C THR A 130 -9.69 -12.12 -0.12
N LYS A 131 -11.00 -12.30 0.10
CA LYS A 131 -11.55 -12.84 1.36
C LYS A 131 -11.16 -14.30 1.57
N ASP A 132 -11.24 -15.12 0.53
CA ASP A 132 -10.88 -16.53 0.56
C ASP A 132 -9.40 -16.70 0.90
N THR A 133 -8.51 -15.92 0.29
CA THR A 133 -7.07 -15.93 0.59
C THR A 133 -6.81 -15.52 2.05
N ALA A 134 -7.47 -14.47 2.55
CA ALA A 134 -7.34 -14.07 3.95
C ALA A 134 -7.83 -15.17 4.92
N ALA A 135 -9.01 -15.74 4.66
CA ALA A 135 -9.57 -16.84 5.45
C ALA A 135 -8.64 -18.06 5.45
N LEU A 136 -8.03 -18.36 4.31
CA LEU A 136 -7.14 -19.51 4.16
C LEU A 136 -5.83 -19.33 4.92
N TYR A 137 -5.25 -18.12 4.95
CA TYR A 137 -4.09 -17.82 5.79
C TYR A 137 -4.39 -18.05 7.27
N LEU A 138 -5.54 -17.58 7.75
CA LEU A 138 -5.98 -17.82 9.13
C LEU A 138 -6.20 -19.31 9.39
N ALA A 139 -6.84 -20.03 8.46
CA ALA A 139 -7.06 -21.46 8.55
C ALA A 139 -5.76 -22.27 8.55
N CYS A 140 -4.73 -21.81 7.84
CA CYS A 140 -3.40 -22.43 7.85
C CYS A 140 -2.64 -22.23 9.18
N GLY A 141 -3.08 -21.33 10.06
CA GLY A 141 -2.43 -21.09 11.36
C GLY A 141 -1.70 -19.75 11.46
N VAL A 142 -2.00 -18.78 10.58
CA VAL A 142 -1.54 -17.40 10.77
C VAL A 142 -2.29 -16.79 11.95
N ASP A 143 -1.56 -16.32 12.94
CA ASP A 143 -2.10 -15.76 14.18
C ASP A 143 -2.14 -14.24 14.09
N SER A 144 -3.35 -13.68 13.99
CA SER A 144 -3.57 -12.23 13.88
C SER A 144 -3.09 -11.43 15.11
N SER A 145 -2.79 -12.09 16.23
CA SER A 145 -2.18 -11.43 17.40
C SER A 145 -0.66 -11.28 17.28
N LYS A 146 -0.02 -12.07 16.41
CA LYS A 146 1.43 -12.10 16.19
C LYS A 146 1.84 -11.50 14.85
N ALA A 147 0.99 -11.63 13.84
CA ALA A 147 1.22 -11.12 12.49
C ALA A 147 0.11 -10.16 12.07
N SER A 148 0.50 -9.14 11.31
CA SER A 148 -0.47 -8.24 10.67
C SER A 148 -0.93 -8.86 9.35
N VAL A 149 -2.23 -9.14 9.23
CA VAL A 149 -2.86 -9.59 7.98
C VAL A 149 -3.78 -8.50 7.45
N PHE A 150 -3.52 -7.97 6.26
CA PHE A 150 -4.30 -6.87 5.69
C PHE A 150 -4.41 -6.93 4.17
N VAL A 151 -5.23 -6.05 3.58
CA VAL A 151 -5.40 -5.94 2.12
C VAL A 151 -4.63 -4.70 1.65
N GLN A 152 -3.87 -4.83 0.57
CA GLN A 152 -2.99 -3.77 0.05
C GLN A 152 -3.75 -2.46 -0.20
N SER A 153 -4.90 -2.51 -0.89
CA SER A 153 -5.72 -1.34 -1.18
C SER A 153 -6.25 -0.60 0.06
N HIS A 154 -6.32 -1.25 1.22
CA HIS A 154 -6.80 -0.64 2.46
C HIS A 154 -5.74 0.29 3.09
N VAL A 155 -4.48 0.18 2.68
CA VAL A 155 -3.39 1.02 3.18
C VAL A 155 -2.94 1.98 2.06
N ARG A 156 -3.45 3.21 2.11
CA ARG A 156 -3.22 4.24 1.08
C ARG A 156 -1.74 4.56 0.84
N ALA A 157 -0.90 4.38 1.86
CA ALA A 157 0.53 4.63 1.79
C ALA A 157 1.21 3.86 0.64
N HIS A 158 0.72 2.68 0.26
CA HIS A 158 1.27 1.90 -0.87
C HIS A 158 1.24 2.69 -2.18
N VAL A 159 0.11 3.33 -2.47
CA VAL A 159 -0.07 4.10 -3.70
C VAL A 159 0.62 5.47 -3.60
N GLU A 160 0.59 6.08 -2.42
CA GLU A 160 1.22 7.38 -2.18
C GLU A 160 2.76 7.29 -2.30
N LEU A 161 3.39 6.26 -1.73
CA LEU A 161 4.83 6.04 -1.90
C LEU A 161 5.16 5.57 -3.32
N MET A 162 4.32 4.75 -3.96
CA MET A 162 4.50 4.38 -5.37
C MET A 162 4.59 5.63 -6.24
N TRP A 163 3.71 6.62 -6.03
CA TRP A 163 3.74 7.88 -6.78
C TRP A 163 5.06 8.63 -6.63
N LEU A 164 5.59 8.73 -5.41
CA LEU A 164 6.90 9.34 -5.16
C LEU A 164 8.02 8.56 -5.86
N LEU A 165 8.02 7.22 -5.74
CA LEU A 165 9.02 6.36 -6.37
C LEU A 165 8.95 6.42 -7.92
N SER A 166 7.76 6.61 -8.49
CA SER A 166 7.59 6.79 -9.93
C SER A 166 8.35 8.01 -10.46
N SER A 167 8.45 9.09 -9.67
CA SER A 167 9.22 10.28 -10.07
C SER A 167 10.74 10.02 -10.19
N ALA A 168 11.25 9.01 -9.47
CA ALA A 168 12.65 8.62 -9.48
C ALA A 168 12.94 7.41 -10.37
N THR A 169 11.91 6.81 -11.00
CA THR A 169 12.06 5.58 -11.79
C THR A 169 12.02 5.86 -13.29
N PRO A 170 13.14 5.72 -14.02
CA PRO A 170 13.15 5.92 -15.46
C PRO A 170 12.29 4.87 -16.19
N ILE A 171 11.46 5.32 -17.14
CA ILE A 171 10.61 4.43 -17.97
C ILE A 171 11.44 3.34 -18.68
N GLY A 172 12.66 3.68 -19.11
CA GLY A 172 13.56 2.72 -19.76
C GLY A 172 13.92 1.52 -18.88
N TRP A 173 13.90 1.64 -17.55
CA TRP A 173 14.15 0.53 -16.63
C TRP A 173 12.98 -0.45 -16.66
N LEU A 174 11.75 0.08 -16.63
CA LEU A 174 10.52 -0.71 -16.65
C LEU A 174 10.34 -1.44 -17.98
N ASN A 175 10.59 -0.77 -19.11
CA ASN A 175 10.49 -1.38 -20.45
C ASN A 175 11.46 -2.54 -20.68
N ARG A 176 12.55 -2.63 -19.90
CA ARG A 176 13.52 -3.74 -20.00
C ARG A 176 13.11 -4.97 -19.21
N MET A 177 12.12 -4.87 -18.31
CA MET A 177 11.70 -6.00 -17.49
C MET A 177 11.07 -7.10 -18.33
N ILE A 178 11.58 -8.32 -18.14
CA ILE A 178 11.12 -9.51 -18.88
C ILE A 178 9.66 -9.79 -18.58
N GLN A 179 9.25 -9.67 -17.31
CA GLN A 179 7.88 -9.91 -16.87
C GLN A 179 6.89 -8.96 -17.54
N PHE A 180 7.27 -7.69 -17.73
CA PHE A 180 6.45 -6.74 -18.48
C PHE A 180 6.33 -7.18 -19.94
N LYS A 181 7.46 -7.46 -20.62
CA LYS A 181 7.45 -7.90 -22.03
C LYS A 181 6.63 -9.16 -22.26
N GLU A 182 6.77 -10.15 -21.39
CA GLU A 182 6.04 -11.42 -21.51
C GLU A 182 4.54 -11.26 -21.28
N LYS A 183 4.15 -10.52 -20.23
CA LYS A 183 2.74 -10.29 -19.93
C LYS A 183 2.09 -9.35 -20.96
N SER A 184 2.84 -8.36 -21.44
CA SER A 184 2.44 -7.45 -22.52
C SER A 184 2.11 -8.21 -23.80
N ARG A 185 3.02 -9.08 -24.24
CA ARG A 185 2.84 -9.90 -25.44
C ARG A 185 1.61 -10.80 -25.33
N LYS A 186 1.36 -11.38 -24.15
CA LYS A 186 0.17 -12.22 -23.90
C LYS A 186 -1.14 -11.43 -23.94
N ALA A 187 -1.10 -10.14 -23.56
CA ALA A 187 -2.27 -9.26 -23.53
C ALA A 187 -2.48 -8.48 -24.84
N GLY A 188 -1.59 -8.62 -25.83
CA GLY A 188 -1.70 -7.98 -27.14
C GLY A 188 -1.00 -6.63 -27.26
N ASP A 189 0.09 -6.42 -26.51
CA ASP A 189 1.02 -5.26 -26.51
C ASP A 189 0.38 -3.86 -26.41
N GLU A 190 -0.36 -3.43 -27.43
CA GLU A 190 -1.02 -2.11 -27.47
C GLU A 190 -2.19 -2.00 -26.48
N ASN A 191 -2.75 -3.12 -26.03
CA ASN A 191 -3.88 -3.16 -25.08
C ASN A 191 -3.47 -3.20 -23.60
N VAL A 192 -2.18 -3.04 -23.32
CA VAL A 192 -1.63 -3.21 -21.98
C VAL A 192 -1.75 -1.92 -21.18
N GLY A 193 -2.38 -2.01 -20.01
CA GLY A 193 -2.51 -0.85 -19.13
C GLY A 193 -1.15 -0.39 -18.58
N VAL A 194 -1.02 0.93 -18.36
CA VAL A 194 0.16 1.54 -17.71
C VAL A 194 0.47 0.88 -16.36
N ALA A 195 -0.57 0.45 -15.64
CA ALA A 195 -0.44 -0.27 -14.38
C ALA A 195 0.46 -1.51 -14.50
N LEU A 196 0.43 -2.25 -15.62
CA LEU A 196 1.30 -3.41 -15.84
C LEU A 196 2.76 -3.02 -16.08
N LEU A 197 3.03 -1.82 -16.59
CA LEU A 197 4.39 -1.30 -16.70
C LEU A 197 4.90 -0.84 -15.33
N THR A 198 4.04 -0.21 -14.53
CA THR A 198 4.41 0.43 -13.26
C THR A 198 4.24 -0.45 -12.02
N TYR A 199 3.65 -1.65 -12.12
CA TYR A 199 3.52 -2.55 -10.97
C TYR A 199 4.85 -2.84 -10.23
N PRO A 200 6.03 -2.89 -10.88
CA PRO A 200 7.29 -3.07 -10.16
C PRO A 200 7.61 -1.90 -9.21
N VAL A 201 7.16 -0.69 -9.54
CA VAL A 201 7.27 0.49 -8.65
C VAL A 201 6.33 0.34 -7.46
N LEU A 202 5.11 -0.17 -7.69
CA LEU A 202 4.19 -0.51 -6.61
C LEU A 202 4.78 -1.60 -5.70
N MET A 203 5.41 -2.63 -6.27
CA MET A 203 6.09 -3.68 -5.50
C MET A 203 7.24 -3.12 -4.65
N ALA A 204 8.02 -2.17 -5.19
CA ALA A 204 9.05 -1.49 -4.41
C ALA A 204 8.44 -0.70 -3.24
N SER A 205 7.32 0.00 -3.49
CA SER A 205 6.57 0.69 -2.45
C SER A 205 6.10 -0.26 -1.34
N ASP A 206 5.56 -1.42 -1.73
CA ASP A 206 5.06 -2.43 -0.79
C ASP A 206 6.12 -2.94 0.17
N ILE A 207 7.37 -3.03 -0.28
CA ILE A 207 8.49 -3.47 0.54
C ILE A 207 9.04 -2.31 1.37
N LEU A 208 9.29 -1.17 0.73
CA LEU A 208 9.99 -0.03 1.34
C LEU A 208 9.17 0.67 2.45
N LEU A 209 7.84 0.61 2.40
CA LEU A 209 7.00 1.13 3.48
C LEU A 209 7.29 0.48 4.84
N TYR A 210 7.68 -0.79 4.82
CA TYR A 210 7.82 -1.59 6.03
C TYR A 210 9.28 -1.94 6.32
N GLN A 211 10.14 -2.02 5.31
CA GLN A 211 11.52 -2.47 5.46
C GLN A 211 12.47 -1.33 5.82
N THR A 212 12.84 -1.22 7.10
CA THR A 212 13.71 -0.14 7.61
C THR A 212 15.20 -0.40 7.45
N ARG A 213 15.64 -1.67 7.32
CA ARG A 213 17.05 -2.06 7.29
C ARG A 213 17.65 -2.24 5.89
N TYR A 214 16.90 -1.89 4.85
CA TYR A 214 17.35 -2.08 3.48
C TYR A 214 18.70 -1.37 3.22
N ALA A 215 18.81 -0.10 3.65
CA ALA A 215 20.02 0.69 3.46
C ALA A 215 21.23 0.12 4.23
N GLU A 216 21.03 -0.32 5.47
CA GLU A 216 22.08 -0.94 6.29
C GLU A 216 22.65 -2.19 5.61
N ILE A 217 21.78 -3.10 5.16
CA ILE A 217 22.19 -4.37 4.54
C ILE A 217 22.88 -4.12 3.20
N MET A 218 22.35 -3.19 2.39
CA MET A 218 22.95 -2.85 1.10
C MET A 218 24.31 -2.15 1.24
N SER A 219 24.58 -1.50 2.38
CA SER A 219 25.88 -0.87 2.66
C SER A 219 26.96 -1.87 3.11
N ASP A 220 26.57 -3.07 3.54
CA ASP A 220 27.49 -4.14 3.95
C ASP A 220 27.61 -5.20 2.84
N THR A 221 28.42 -4.89 1.84
CA THR A 221 28.65 -5.79 0.69
C THR A 221 29.29 -7.11 1.13
N GLY A 222 30.18 -7.11 2.12
CA GLY A 222 30.81 -8.33 2.62
C GLY A 222 29.81 -9.29 3.27
N TYR A 223 28.88 -8.77 4.05
CA TYR A 223 27.77 -9.56 4.58
C TYR A 223 26.88 -10.14 3.48
N LEU A 224 26.53 -9.33 2.48
CA LEU A 224 25.71 -9.78 1.36
C LEU A 224 26.40 -10.88 0.54
N ASP A 225 27.67 -10.69 0.19
CA ASP A 225 28.47 -11.67 -0.55
C ASP A 225 28.58 -12.99 0.21
N ASN A 226 28.79 -12.93 1.53
CA ASN A 226 28.83 -14.11 2.38
C ASN A 226 27.48 -14.86 2.40
N ILE A 227 26.35 -14.13 2.51
CA ILE A 227 25.01 -14.75 2.46
C ILE A 227 24.76 -15.40 1.10
N LEU A 228 25.11 -14.73 0.02
CA LEU A 228 24.91 -15.25 -1.34
C LEU A 228 25.78 -16.48 -1.59
N ALA A 229 27.05 -16.46 -1.14
CA ALA A 229 27.95 -17.59 -1.22
C ALA A 229 27.46 -18.78 -0.40
N GLU A 230 27.04 -18.56 0.85
CA GLU A 230 26.48 -19.60 1.72
C GLU A 230 25.19 -20.20 1.12
N GLY A 231 24.30 -19.34 0.62
CA GLY A 231 23.07 -19.76 -0.06
C GLY A 231 23.36 -20.61 -1.29
N ALA A 232 24.33 -20.20 -2.12
CA ALA A 232 24.77 -20.96 -3.27
C ALA A 232 25.36 -22.32 -2.87
N SER A 233 26.25 -22.38 -1.89
CA SER A 233 26.83 -23.65 -1.39
C SER A 233 25.76 -24.62 -0.88
N LYS A 234 24.78 -24.13 -0.10
CA LYS A 234 23.67 -24.97 0.39
C LYS A 234 22.80 -25.48 -0.75
N ALA A 235 22.45 -24.61 -1.71
CA ALA A 235 21.66 -24.99 -2.87
C ALA A 235 22.38 -26.04 -3.72
N THR A 236 23.68 -25.86 -3.96
CA THR A 236 24.52 -26.83 -4.70
C THR A 236 24.58 -28.17 -3.97
N ALA A 237 24.78 -28.20 -2.66
CA ALA A 237 24.82 -29.45 -1.90
C ALA A 237 23.51 -30.25 -2.01
N ILE A 238 22.36 -29.58 -1.93
CA ILE A 238 21.04 -30.22 -2.10
C ILE A 238 20.85 -30.69 -3.55
N ALA A 239 21.25 -29.85 -4.52
CA ALA A 239 21.16 -30.17 -5.95
C ALA A 239 22.03 -31.38 -6.31
N ASP A 240 23.25 -31.48 -5.79
CA ASP A 240 24.19 -32.57 -6.09
C ASP A 240 23.67 -33.92 -5.62
N VAL A 241 23.08 -33.98 -4.42
CA VAL A 241 22.43 -35.19 -3.90
C VAL A 241 21.23 -35.55 -4.77
N THR A 242 20.39 -34.58 -5.09
CA THR A 242 19.19 -34.80 -5.90
C THR A 242 19.55 -35.30 -7.30
N LEU A 243 20.54 -34.66 -7.95
CA LEU A 243 21.06 -35.08 -9.25
C LEU A 243 21.70 -36.47 -9.16
N SER A 244 22.50 -36.75 -8.14
CA SER A 244 23.08 -38.10 -7.96
C SER A 244 22.00 -39.18 -7.92
N ASN A 245 20.93 -38.94 -7.16
CA ASN A 245 19.80 -39.88 -7.06
C ASN A 245 19.07 -40.05 -8.41
N VAL A 246 18.87 -38.95 -9.15
CA VAL A 246 18.24 -38.99 -10.48
C VAL A 246 19.12 -39.76 -11.47
N TYR A 247 20.42 -39.52 -11.50
CA TYR A 247 21.34 -40.20 -12.39
C TYR A 247 21.39 -41.70 -12.09
N GLN A 248 21.44 -42.08 -10.81
CA GLN A 248 21.39 -43.48 -10.39
C GLN A 248 20.07 -44.16 -10.77
N ALA A 249 18.93 -43.52 -10.53
CA ALA A 249 17.61 -44.07 -10.85
C ALA A 249 17.37 -44.22 -12.35
N MET A 250 17.89 -43.29 -13.16
CA MET A 250 17.74 -43.29 -14.62
C MET A 250 18.83 -44.08 -15.36
N GLY A 251 19.84 -44.59 -14.65
CA GLY A 251 20.97 -45.31 -15.25
C GLY A 251 21.91 -44.42 -16.07
N PHE A 252 21.95 -43.11 -15.79
CA PHE A 252 22.86 -42.19 -16.46
C PHE A 252 24.23 -42.15 -15.77
N LEU A 253 25.30 -42.07 -16.55
CA LEU A 253 26.65 -41.83 -16.03
C LEU A 253 26.80 -40.35 -15.66
N ARG A 254 27.27 -40.08 -14.44
CA ARG A 254 27.59 -38.72 -13.98
C ARG A 254 28.71 -38.16 -14.87
N ARG A 255 28.51 -36.98 -15.44
CA ARG A 255 29.56 -36.25 -16.18
C ARG A 255 30.33 -35.36 -15.23
#